data_AF-A0AAN0JKM9-F1
#
_entry.id   AF-A0AAN0JKM9-F1
#
_cell.length_a   1.000
_cell.length_b   1.000
_cell.length_c   1.000
_cell.angle_alpha   90.00
_cell.angle_beta   90.00
_cell.angle_gamma   90.00
#
_symmetry.space_group_name_H-M   'P 1'
#
loop_
_entity.id
_entity.type
_entity.pdbx_description
1 polymer ?
#
loop_
_entity_poly.entity_id
_entity_poly.type
_entity_poly.pdbx_seq_one_letter_code
_entity_poly.pdbx_strand_id
1 'polypeptide(L)'
;MASQTESLPDALLEALAEKGRVDSYEYATSVGRNHQDVVGAVKSLESFGDILKTEQKQTELWELTEEGKEIAENGSHEVRLFEAVNQSNGTPQNELMPSKCELKRNGCFTKRSGYGTGTGFHFQGLIEPA
;
A
#
# COMPACT_ATOMS: atom_id res chain seq x y z
N MET A 1 16.07 37.79 11.28
CA MET A 1 14.72 37.21 11.38
C MET A 1 14.88 35.70 11.32
N ALA A 2 14.29 34.99 12.29
CA ALA A 2 14.22 33.53 12.47
C ALA A 2 15.50 32.70 12.16
N SER A 3 16.33 32.59 13.20
CA SER A 3 17.07 31.39 13.63
C SER A 3 16.22 30.12 13.52
N GLN A 4 16.67 28.88 13.32
CA GLN A 4 17.95 28.19 13.13
C GLN A 4 17.60 26.72 12.81
N THR A 5 18.34 26.08 11.89
CA THR A 5 18.52 24.62 11.73
C THR A 5 17.31 23.78 11.29
N GLU A 6 17.50 23.15 10.13
CA GLU A 6 16.61 22.21 9.44
C GLU A 6 16.40 20.91 10.25
N SER A 7 15.55 20.95 11.27
CA SER A 7 15.07 19.73 11.92
C SER A 7 13.83 19.23 11.16
N LEU A 8 13.80 17.92 10.86
CA LEU A 8 12.68 17.29 10.16
C LEU A 8 11.30 17.59 10.79
N PRO A 9 11.12 17.62 12.13
CA PRO A 9 9.83 18.01 12.71
C PRO A 9 9.46 19.48 12.49
N ASP A 10 10.42 20.41 12.52
CA ASP A 10 10.13 21.84 12.30
C ASP A 10 9.68 22.10 10.86
N ALA A 11 10.37 21.49 9.88
CA ALA A 11 9.99 21.57 8.47
C ALA A 11 8.60 20.97 8.22
N LEU A 12 8.23 19.92 8.96
CA LEU A 12 6.92 19.29 8.86
C LEU A 12 5.81 20.19 9.43
N LEU A 13 6.07 20.91 10.51
CA LEU A 13 5.15 21.91 11.07
C LEU A 13 4.98 23.11 10.13
N GLU A 14 6.04 23.57 9.48
CA GLU A 14 5.96 24.65 8.47
C GLU A 14 5.13 24.22 7.25
N ALA A 15 5.37 23.02 6.72
CA ALA A 15 4.57 22.48 5.63
C ALA A 15 3.09 22.28 6.01
N LEU A 16 2.82 21.92 7.26
CA LEU A 16 1.45 21.85 7.80
C LEU A 16 0.82 23.24 7.94
N ALA A 17 1.57 24.25 8.36
CA ALA A 17 1.08 25.62 8.49
C ALA A 17 0.70 26.24 7.14
N GLU A 18 1.44 25.92 6.07
CA GLU A 18 1.15 26.44 4.72
C GLU A 18 -0.04 25.73 4.05
N LYS A 19 -0.12 24.40 4.16
CA LYS A 19 -1.12 23.59 3.42
C LYS A 19 -2.35 23.22 4.24
N GLY A 20 -2.30 23.37 5.57
CA GLY A 20 -3.35 22.96 6.52
C GLY A 20 -3.49 21.44 6.70
N ARG A 21 -3.03 20.66 5.73
CA ARG A 21 -2.96 19.20 5.75
C ARG A 21 -1.73 18.72 4.99
N VAL A 22 -1.11 17.68 5.52
CA VAL A 22 -0.01 16.98 4.88
C VAL A 22 -0.33 15.49 4.88
N ASP A 23 0.14 14.76 3.88
CA ASP A 23 0.21 13.30 3.91
C ASP A 23 1.68 12.92 4.09
N SER A 24 1.99 12.11 5.09
CA SER A 24 3.38 11.78 5.44
C SER A 24 4.11 11.04 4.31
N TYR A 25 3.40 10.26 3.49
CA TYR A 25 3.97 9.56 2.34
C TYR A 25 4.25 10.52 1.18
N GLU A 26 3.30 11.41 0.86
CA GLU A 26 3.50 12.45 -0.16
C GLU A 26 4.62 13.42 0.22
N TYR A 27 4.69 13.80 1.49
CA TYR A 27 5.72 14.68 2.03
C TYR A 27 7.11 14.04 2.02
N ALA A 28 7.22 12.78 2.43
CA ALA A 28 8.48 12.03 2.33
C ALA A 28 8.97 11.96 0.87
N THR A 29 8.05 11.72 -0.07
CA THR A 29 8.34 11.67 -1.50
C THR A 29 8.78 13.03 -2.05
N SER A 30 8.11 14.12 -1.67
CA SER A 30 8.43 15.47 -2.17
C SER A 30 9.77 16.01 -1.65
N VAL A 31 10.14 15.66 -0.42
CA VAL A 31 11.39 16.09 0.22
C VAL A 31 12.52 15.07 0.00
N GLY A 32 12.24 13.92 -0.63
CA GLY A 32 13.22 12.86 -0.89
C GLY A 32 13.76 12.20 0.38
N ARG A 33 12.95 12.12 1.44
CA ARG A 33 13.31 11.54 2.74
C ARG A 33 12.70 10.15 2.91
N ASN A 34 13.28 9.34 3.80
CA ASN A 34 12.68 8.06 4.13
C ASN A 34 11.34 8.28 4.86
N HIS A 35 10.31 7.58 4.41
CA HIS A 35 8.98 7.63 5.02
C HIS A 35 8.99 7.31 6.52
N GLN A 36 9.84 6.39 6.97
CA GLN A 36 9.95 6.03 8.39
C GLN A 36 10.49 7.19 9.25
N ASP A 37 11.39 8.01 8.72
CA ASP A 37 11.93 9.18 9.44
C ASP A 37 10.82 10.24 9.64
N VAL A 38 10.00 10.44 8.61
CA VAL A 38 8.83 11.34 8.66
C VAL A 38 7.79 10.84 9.65
N VAL A 39 7.46 9.54 9.61
CA VAL A 39 6.53 8.92 10.57
C VAL A 39 7.09 9.00 12.00
N GLY A 40 8.40 8.83 12.18
CA GLY A 40 9.07 8.98 13.47
C GLY A 40 8.94 10.41 14.03
N ALA A 41 9.16 11.42 13.20
CA ALA A 41 8.99 12.81 13.60
C ALA A 41 7.52 13.14 13.92
N VAL A 42 6.57 12.64 13.13
CA VAL A 42 5.13 12.79 13.42
C VAL A 42 4.79 12.19 14.79
N LYS A 43 5.22 10.97 15.08
CA LYS A 43 4.99 10.32 16.38
C LYS A 43 5.68 11.07 17.54
N SER A 44 6.86 11.61 17.29
CA SER A 44 7.53 12.46 18.27
C SER A 44 6.70 13.71 18.55
N LEU A 45 6.16 14.37 17.52
CA LEU A 45 5.29 15.54 17.66
C LEU A 45 3.98 15.23 18.37
N GLU A 46 3.36 14.07 18.08
CA GLU A 46 2.19 13.58 18.83
C GLU A 46 2.49 13.36 20.31
N SER A 47 3.71 12.91 20.65
CA SER A 47 4.08 12.68 22.06
C SER A 47 4.19 13.96 22.87
N PHE A 48 4.41 15.12 22.22
CA PHE A 48 4.44 16.43 22.88
C PHE A 48 3.04 16.96 23.24
N GLY A 49 1.96 16.25 22.90
CA GLY A 49 0.58 16.55 23.30
C GLY A 49 -0.37 16.69 22.11
N ASP A 50 -1.54 17.29 22.33
CA ASP A 50 -2.64 17.43 21.35
C ASP A 50 -2.38 18.56 20.32
N ILE A 51 -1.11 18.79 19.96
CA ILE A 51 -0.66 19.84 19.04
C ILE A 51 -1.04 19.47 17.60
N LEU A 52 -1.06 18.18 17.27
CA LEU A 52 -1.37 17.65 15.95
C LEU A 52 -2.42 16.54 16.07
N LYS A 53 -3.46 16.63 15.25
CA LYS A 53 -4.39 15.52 15.04
C LYS A 53 -3.92 14.70 13.86
N THR A 54 -3.73 13.40 14.09
CA THR A 54 -3.30 12.46 13.06
C THR A 54 -4.39 11.43 12.81
N GLU A 55 -4.66 11.15 11.53
CA GLU A 55 -5.53 10.04 11.15
C GLU A 55 -4.72 8.99 10.43
N GLN A 56 -4.72 7.76 10.93
CA GLN A 56 -4.06 6.67 10.24
C GLN A 56 -4.87 6.25 9.02
N LYS A 57 -4.34 6.48 7.81
CA LYS A 57 -4.88 5.91 6.57
C LYS A 57 -4.15 4.64 6.22
N GLN A 58 -4.91 3.64 5.77
CA GLN A 58 -4.41 2.42 5.19
C GLN A 58 -4.89 2.35 3.74
N THR A 59 -3.98 1.99 2.82
CA THR A 59 -4.34 1.81 1.41
C THR A 59 -4.22 0.33 1.07
N GLU A 60 -5.31 -0.25 0.59
CA GLU A 60 -5.37 -1.64 0.18
C GLU A 60 -5.31 -1.72 -1.34
N LEU A 61 -4.32 -2.45 -1.87
CA LEU A 61 -4.21 -2.71 -3.30
C LEU A 61 -4.42 -4.21 -3.54
N TRP A 62 -5.28 -4.51 -4.51
CA TRP A 62 -5.44 -5.86 -5.03
C TRP A 62 -4.43 -6.07 -6.15
N GLU A 63 -3.55 -7.04 -5.97
CA GLU A 63 -2.57 -7.41 -6.98
C GLU A 63 -2.75 -8.88 -7.37
N LEU A 64 -2.50 -9.18 -8.63
CA LEU A 64 -2.47 -10.55 -9.11
C LEU A 64 -1.28 -11.28 -8.49
N THR A 65 -1.53 -12.48 -7.99
CA THR A 65 -0.44 -13.41 -7.65
C THR A 65 0.28 -13.85 -8.92
N GLU A 66 1.44 -14.48 -8.79
CA GLU A 66 2.15 -15.01 -9.95
C GLU A 66 1.30 -16.02 -10.73
N GLU A 67 0.55 -16.86 -9.99
CA GLU A 67 -0.48 -17.74 -10.54
C GLU A 67 -1.60 -16.94 -11.22
N GLY A 68 -2.09 -15.87 -10.60
CA GLY A 68 -3.11 -15.02 -11.19
C GLY A 68 -2.67 -14.33 -12.49
N LYS A 69 -1.39 -13.97 -12.62
CA LYS A 69 -0.82 -13.48 -13.88
C LYS A 69 -0.76 -14.58 -14.93
N GLU A 70 -0.30 -15.78 -14.56
CA GLU A 70 -0.27 -16.93 -15.47
C GLU A 70 -1.68 -17.27 -15.99
N ILE A 71 -2.69 -17.25 -15.12
CA ILE A 71 -4.10 -17.49 -15.46
C ILE A 71 -4.64 -16.37 -16.36
N ALA A 72 -4.27 -15.11 -16.10
CA ALA A 72 -4.70 -13.98 -16.92
C ALA A 72 -4.11 -14.03 -18.34
N GLU A 73 -2.89 -14.54 -18.50
CA GLU A 73 -2.20 -14.66 -19.79
C GLU A 73 -2.59 -15.95 -20.54
N ASN A 74 -2.65 -17.08 -19.87
CA ASN A 74 -2.77 -18.41 -20.48
C ASN A 74 -4.16 -19.06 -20.28
N GLY A 75 -5.08 -18.37 -19.62
CA GLY A 75 -6.38 -18.93 -19.22
C GLY A 75 -6.29 -19.79 -17.96
N SER A 76 -7.44 -20.07 -17.36
CA SER A 76 -7.51 -20.88 -16.14
C SER A 76 -7.10 -22.33 -16.38
N HIS A 77 -6.73 -23.04 -15.31
CA HIS A 77 -6.36 -24.45 -15.40
C HIS A 77 -7.50 -25.31 -15.97
N GLU A 78 -8.76 -24.95 -15.73
CA GLU A 78 -9.93 -25.63 -16.29
C GLU A 78 -10.07 -25.40 -17.80
N VAL A 79 -9.84 -24.18 -18.28
CA VAL A 79 -9.86 -23.87 -19.72
C VAL A 79 -8.75 -24.63 -20.44
N ARG A 80 -7.54 -24.61 -19.88
CA ARG A 80 -6.39 -25.34 -20.44
C ARG A 80 -6.61 -26.84 -20.47
N LEU A 81 -7.24 -27.39 -19.43
CA LEU A 81 -7.62 -28.80 -19.40
C LEU A 81 -8.66 -29.11 -20.48
N PHE A 82 -9.67 -28.26 -20.63
CA PHE A 82 -10.72 -28.44 -21.64
C PHE A 82 -10.14 -28.43 -23.06
N GLU A 83 -9.22 -27.50 -23.36
CA GLU A 83 -8.53 -27.42 -24.64
C GLU A 83 -7.61 -28.62 -24.90
N ALA A 84 -7.03 -29.21 -23.86
CA ALA A 84 -6.17 -30.39 -23.97
C ALA A 84 -6.95 -31.69 -24.28
N VAL A 85 -8.26 -31.72 -24.04
CA VAL A 85 -9.10 -32.89 -24.35
C VAL A 85 -9.38 -32.93 -25.85
N ASN A 86 -9.04 -34.05 -26.49
CA ASN A 86 -9.38 -34.26 -27.89
C ASN A 86 -10.90 -34.41 -28.06
N GLN A 87 -11.50 -33.52 -28.83
CA GLN A 87 -12.96 -33.45 -29.02
C GLN A 87 -13.55 -34.63 -29.80
N SER A 88 -12.73 -35.34 -30.59
CA SER A 88 -13.21 -36.41 -31.48
C SER A 88 -13.07 -37.81 -30.87
N ASN A 89 -11.98 -38.08 -30.16
CA ASN A 89 -11.70 -39.41 -29.59
C ASN A 89 -11.57 -39.42 -28.06
N GLY A 90 -11.65 -38.25 -27.41
CA GLY A 90 -11.34 -38.11 -25.99
C GLY A 90 -9.85 -38.31 -25.70
N THR A 91 -9.41 -37.86 -24.53
CA THR A 91 -8.04 -38.08 -24.06
C THR A 91 -8.08 -38.82 -22.72
N PRO A 92 -7.34 -39.93 -22.57
CA PRO A 92 -7.38 -40.69 -21.33
C PRO A 92 -6.75 -39.89 -20.18
N GLN A 93 -7.30 -40.05 -18.97
CA GLN A 93 -6.98 -39.22 -17.81
C GLN A 93 -5.49 -39.26 -17.42
N ASN A 94 -4.83 -40.41 -17.60
CA ASN A 94 -3.40 -40.57 -17.31
C ASN A 94 -2.50 -39.72 -18.22
N GLU A 95 -2.96 -39.35 -19.41
CA GLU A 95 -2.25 -38.47 -20.35
C GLU A 95 -2.53 -36.99 -20.06
N LEU A 96 -3.66 -36.67 -19.43
CA LEU A 96 -4.06 -35.31 -19.06
C LEU A 96 -3.51 -34.86 -17.69
N MET A 97 -3.11 -35.80 -16.83
CA MET A 97 -2.52 -35.50 -15.54
C MET A 97 -1.02 -35.21 -15.69
N PRO A 98 -0.55 -33.95 -15.61
CA PRO A 98 0.87 -33.68 -15.62
C PRO A 98 1.53 -34.28 -14.37
N SER A 99 2.75 -34.82 -14.51
CA SER A 99 3.57 -35.41 -13.43
C SER A 99 4.08 -34.40 -12.38
N LYS A 100 3.55 -33.17 -12.40
CA LYS A 100 3.79 -32.12 -11.40
C LYS A 100 2.48 -31.37 -11.16
N CYS A 101 1.58 -32.00 -10.42
CA CYS A 101 0.45 -31.32 -9.80
C CYS A 101 0.94 -30.58 -8.55
N GLU A 102 1.53 -29.40 -8.73
CA GLU A 102 1.59 -28.40 -7.66
C GLU A 102 0.44 -27.42 -7.85
N LEU A 103 -0.79 -27.92 -7.66
CA LEU A 103 -1.95 -27.08 -7.43
C LEU A 103 -1.75 -26.36 -6.10
N LYS A 104 -1.05 -25.23 -6.12
CA LYS A 104 -1.01 -24.34 -4.97
C LYS A 104 -2.39 -23.72 -4.87
N ARG A 105 -3.17 -24.14 -3.87
CA ARG A 105 -4.49 -23.55 -3.55
C ARG A 105 -4.33 -22.16 -2.94
N ASN A 106 -3.64 -21.28 -3.66
CA ASN A 106 -3.40 -19.93 -3.23
C ASN A 106 -4.35 -19.06 -4.06
N GLY A 107 -5.06 -18.11 -3.45
CA GLY A 107 -5.98 -17.26 -4.22
C GLY A 107 -5.27 -16.54 -5.38
N CYS A 108 -5.97 -16.40 -6.51
CA CYS A 108 -5.51 -15.65 -7.70
C CYS A 108 -5.22 -14.16 -7.40
N PHE A 109 -5.89 -13.64 -6.37
CA PHE A 109 -5.68 -12.29 -5.87
C PHE A 109 -5.04 -12.35 -4.49
N THR A 110 -3.96 -11.60 -4.33
CA THR A 110 -3.41 -11.32 -3.01
C THR A 110 -3.76 -9.90 -2.62
N LYS A 111 -4.26 -9.75 -1.40
CA LYS A 111 -4.48 -8.45 -0.80
C LYS A 111 -3.12 -7.93 -0.33
N ARG A 112 -2.53 -7.00 -1.08
CA ARG A 112 -1.39 -6.24 -0.59
C ARG A 112 -1.93 -5.12 0.28
N SER A 113 -2.01 -5.39 1.58
CA SER A 113 -2.13 -4.32 2.56
C SER A 113 -0.81 -3.58 2.61
N GLY A 114 -0.71 -2.49 1.85
CA GLY A 114 0.33 -1.51 2.09
C GLY A 114 -0.01 -0.80 3.39
N TYR A 115 0.82 -0.95 4.43
CA TYR A 115 0.94 0.11 5.43
C TYR A 115 1.65 1.31 4.79
N GLY A 116 1.07 1.86 3.72
CA GLY A 116 1.30 3.25 3.38
C GLY A 116 0.54 4.01 4.44
N THR A 117 1.20 4.32 5.55
CA THR A 117 0.66 5.20 6.58
C THR A 117 0.58 6.58 5.95
N GLY A 118 -0.39 6.81 5.08
CA GLY A 118 -0.73 8.14 4.61
C GLY A 118 -1.47 8.81 5.75
N THR A 119 -0.77 9.18 6.82
CA THR A 119 -1.44 9.82 7.94
C THR A 119 -2.02 11.14 7.44
N GLY A 120 -3.34 11.20 7.29
CA GLY A 120 -4.03 12.40 6.87
C GLY A 120 -4.22 13.27 8.10
N PHE A 121 -3.61 14.45 8.12
CA PHE A 121 -3.76 15.36 9.26
C PHE A 121 -4.94 16.31 9.02
N HIS A 122 -5.80 16.50 10.02
CA HIS A 122 -6.88 17.49 9.99
C HIS A 122 -6.72 18.42 11.19
N PHE A 123 -6.38 19.69 10.96
CA PHE A 123 -6.40 20.71 12.01
C PHE A 123 -7.85 21.06 12.36
N GLN A 124 -8.26 20.89 13.62
CA GLN A 124 -9.52 21.47 14.10
C GLN A 124 -9.17 22.67 14.96
N GLY A 125 -9.16 23.84 14.32
CA GLY A 125 -8.88 25.08 15.00
C GLY A 125 -9.93 25.36 16.08
N LEU A 126 -9.46 25.68 17.28
CA LEU A 126 -10.07 26.62 18.21
C LEU A 126 -8.92 27.19 19.06
N ILE A 127 -8.25 28.22 18.54
CA ILE A 127 -7.63 29.24 19.38
C ILE A 127 -8.57 30.44 19.26
N GLU A 128 -9.50 30.56 20.21
CA GLU A 128 -10.25 31.80 20.40
C GLU A 128 -9.27 32.85 20.97
N PRO A 129 -9.16 34.05 20.37
CA PRO A 129 -8.37 35.12 20.95
C PRO A 129 -9.10 35.75 22.15
N ALA A 130 -8.31 36.08 23.17
CA ALA A 130 -8.74 36.79 24.39
C ALA A 130 -9.22 38.22 24.14
#